data_AF-A0A2N6EKW3-F1
#
_entry.id   AF-A0A2N6EKW3-F1
#
_cell.length_a   1.000
_cell.length_b   1.000
_cell.length_c   1.000
_cell.angle_alpha   90.00
_cell.angle_beta   90.00
_cell.angle_gamma   90.00
#
_symmetry.space_group_name_H-M   'P 1'
#
loop_
_entity.id
_entity.type
_entity.pdbx_description
1 polymer ?
#
loop_
_entity_poly.entity_id
_entity_poly.type
_entity_poly.pdbx_seq_one_letter_code
_entity_poly.pdbx_strand_id
1 'polypeptide(L)'
;MEIAETLRDATKRAQKEDELPDYLATRIFAIADLLPTVQHNSNDIEKLTEQVTLYDTYGQTGYLGMGVNHIILEKTIRQIEEELKRARRFW
;
A
#
# COMPACT_ATOMS: atom_id res chain seq x y z
N MET A 1 12.58 -5.47 11.47
CA MET A 1 11.24 -4.95 11.14
C MET A 1 10.63 -5.90 10.15
N GLU A 2 9.45 -6.40 10.45
CA GLU A 2 8.66 -7.22 9.54
C GLU A 2 8.06 -6.31 8.46
N ILE A 3 7.94 -6.80 7.23
CA ILE A 3 7.45 -6.00 6.10
C ILE A 3 6.02 -5.44 6.34
N ALA A 4 5.21 -6.15 7.13
CA ALA A 4 3.91 -5.70 7.62
C ALA A 4 3.98 -4.50 8.58
N GLU A 5 5.01 -4.40 9.43
CA GLU A 5 5.21 -3.25 10.32
C GLU A 5 5.52 -2.00 9.50
N THR A 6 6.47 -2.10 8.57
CA THR A 6 6.87 -0.99 7.68
C THR A 6 5.68 -0.46 6.87
N LEU A 7 4.87 -1.36 6.32
CA LEU A 7 3.66 -0.98 5.57
C LEU A 7 2.61 -0.30 6.47
N ARG A 8 2.36 -0.82 7.68
CA ARG A 8 1.45 -0.17 8.66
C ARG A 8 1.93 1.23 9.02
N ASP A 9 3.22 1.41 9.31
CA ASP A 9 3.75 2.69 9.77
C ASP A 9 3.83 3.74 8.65
N ALA A 10 4.16 3.34 7.41
CA ALA A 10 3.99 4.19 6.23
C ALA A 10 2.54 4.64 6.06
N THR A 11 1.57 3.73 6.22
CA THR A 11 0.13 4.03 6.08
C THR A 11 -0.37 5.01 7.16
N LYS A 12 0.03 4.82 8.43
CA LYS A 12 -0.28 5.76 9.53
C LYS A 12 0.30 7.15 9.26
N ARG A 13 1.51 7.21 8.70
CA ARG A 13 2.14 8.48 8.34
C ARG A 13 1.36 9.16 7.22
N ALA A 14 1.04 8.44 6.14
CA ALA A 14 0.30 8.97 5.01
C ALA A 14 -1.14 9.43 5.37
N GLN A 15 -1.83 8.77 6.30
CA GLN A 15 -3.12 9.27 6.82
C GLN A 15 -3.01 10.60 7.58
N LYS A 16 -1.84 10.89 8.16
CA LYS A 16 -1.63 12.02 9.07
C LYS A 16 -0.93 13.21 8.40
N GLU A 17 -0.03 12.94 7.46
CA GLU A 17 0.81 13.92 6.77
C GLU A 17 0.42 14.10 5.30
N ASP A 18 0.01 13.02 4.61
CA ASP A 18 -0.24 12.98 3.15
C ASP A 18 -1.75 12.98 2.76
N GLU A 19 -2.68 13.27 3.70
CA GLU A 19 -4.15 13.18 3.53
C GLU A 19 -4.67 11.86 2.89
N LEU A 20 -3.99 10.72 3.13
CA LEU A 20 -4.36 9.42 2.57
C LEU A 20 -5.80 9.02 2.97
N PRO A 21 -6.74 8.83 2.02
CA PRO A 21 -8.13 8.52 2.34
C PRO A 21 -8.30 7.22 3.13
N ASP A 22 -9.14 7.25 4.17
CA ASP A 22 -9.38 6.13 5.09
C ASP A 22 -9.79 4.83 4.39
N TYR A 23 -10.48 4.91 3.24
CA TYR A 23 -10.88 3.73 2.47
C TYR A 23 -9.70 3.02 1.79
N LEU A 24 -8.61 3.74 1.49
CA LEU A 24 -7.35 3.14 1.03
C LEU A 24 -6.54 2.63 2.22
N ALA A 25 -6.38 3.46 3.27
CA ALA A 25 -5.64 3.08 4.47
C ALA A 25 -6.19 1.79 5.12
N THR A 26 -7.52 1.68 5.26
CA THR A 26 -8.21 0.47 5.76
C THR A 26 -7.83 -0.79 4.97
N ARG A 27 -7.70 -0.68 3.64
CA ARG A 27 -7.33 -1.80 2.77
C ARG A 27 -5.85 -2.15 2.87
N ILE A 28 -4.98 -1.15 3.01
CA ILE A 28 -3.55 -1.36 3.22
C ILE A 28 -3.28 -2.00 4.59
N PHE A 29 -4.00 -1.59 5.64
CA PHE A 29 -3.95 -2.27 6.93
C PHE A 29 -4.45 -3.72 6.83
N ALA A 30 -5.56 -3.98 6.13
CA ALA A 30 -6.05 -5.33 5.90
C ALA A 30 -5.08 -6.21 5.08
N ILE A 31 -4.31 -5.63 4.15
CA ILE A 31 -3.18 -6.31 3.50
C ILE A 31 -2.11 -6.66 4.54
N ALA A 32 -1.62 -5.67 5.31
CA ALA A 32 -0.56 -5.85 6.30
C ALA A 32 -0.92 -6.87 7.39
N ASP A 33 -2.19 -6.94 7.80
CA ASP A 33 -2.71 -7.92 8.75
C ASP A 33 -2.69 -9.36 8.21
N LEU A 34 -2.75 -9.53 6.88
CA LEU A 34 -2.71 -10.84 6.24
C LEU A 34 -1.28 -11.34 5.99
N LEU A 35 -0.30 -10.46 5.72
CA LEU A 35 1.07 -10.83 5.32
C LEU A 35 1.76 -11.88 6.23
N PRO A 36 1.62 -11.86 7.58
CA PRO A 36 2.23 -12.88 8.44
C PRO A 36 1.60 -14.28 8.28
N THR A 37 0.43 -14.37 7.63
CA THR A 37 -0.39 -15.60 7.54
C THR A 37 -0.44 -16.19 6.13
N VAL A 38 0.10 -15.51 5.11
CA VAL A 38 0.04 -15.94 3.71
C VAL A 38 1.39 -15.74 3.02
N GLN A 39 1.75 -16.69 2.14
CA GLN A 39 2.87 -16.50 1.24
C GLN A 39 2.55 -15.36 0.26
N HIS A 40 3.42 -14.38 0.19
CA HIS A 40 3.27 -13.15 -0.58
C HIS A 40 4.56 -12.82 -1.34
N ASN A 41 4.47 -12.01 -2.40
CA ASN A 41 5.66 -11.49 -3.08
C ASN A 41 6.15 -10.21 -2.38
N SER A 42 7.28 -10.29 -1.66
CA SER A 42 7.85 -9.14 -0.93
C SER A 42 8.01 -7.91 -1.82
N ASN A 43 8.41 -8.10 -3.09
CA ASN A 43 8.66 -7.02 -4.04
C ASN A 43 7.40 -6.16 -4.33
N ASP A 44 6.20 -6.76 -4.37
CA ASP A 44 4.96 -6.00 -4.58
C ASP A 44 4.48 -5.29 -3.30
N ILE A 45 4.83 -5.83 -2.13
CA ILE A 45 4.57 -5.18 -0.83
C ILE A 45 5.57 -4.03 -0.57
N GLU A 46 6.84 -4.19 -0.93
CA GLU A 46 7.86 -3.13 -0.91
C GLU A 46 7.42 -1.98 -1.82
N LYS A 47 6.99 -2.28 -3.04
CA LYS A 47 6.41 -1.32 -4.00
C LYS A 47 5.13 -0.64 -3.49
N LEU A 48 4.26 -1.34 -2.76
CA LEU A 48 3.10 -0.72 -2.11
C LEU A 48 3.55 0.24 -1.00
N THR A 49 4.54 -0.17 -0.20
CA THR A 49 5.11 0.64 0.89
C THR A 49 5.77 1.91 0.35
N GLU A 50 6.50 1.80 -0.77
CA GLU A 50 7.05 2.93 -1.53
C GLU A 50 5.92 3.85 -2.01
N GLN A 51 4.91 3.33 -2.73
CA GLN A 51 3.77 4.14 -3.21
C GLN A 51 3.03 4.89 -2.09
N VAL A 52 2.85 4.27 -0.91
CA VAL A 52 2.23 4.91 0.25
C VAL A 52 3.12 5.99 0.85
N THR A 53 4.44 5.79 0.87
CA THR A 53 5.43 6.78 1.35
C THR A 53 5.55 7.99 0.41
N LEU A 54 5.10 7.85 -0.85
CA LEU A 54 5.20 8.85 -1.91
C LEU A 54 3.87 9.54 -2.24
N TYR A 55 2.84 9.36 -1.40
CA TYR A 55 1.46 9.72 -1.71
C TYR A 55 1.23 11.25 -1.82
N ASP A 56 1.74 12.07 -0.88
CA ASP A 56 1.80 13.55 -1.01
C ASP A 56 3.21 14.07 -1.35
N THR A 57 4.28 13.31 -1.06
CA THR A 57 5.67 13.79 -1.24
C THR A 57 5.96 14.34 -2.66
N TYR A 58 5.26 13.86 -3.69
CA TYR A 58 5.35 14.40 -5.07
C TYR A 58 4.27 15.46 -5.44
N GLY A 59 3.24 15.66 -4.63
CA GLY A 59 2.17 16.64 -4.87
C GLY A 59 2.67 18.10 -4.85
N GLN A 60 3.71 18.39 -4.07
CA GLN A 60 4.27 19.75 -3.93
C GLN A 60 5.32 20.10 -5.00
N THR A 61 5.88 19.11 -5.71
CA THR A 61 6.69 19.38 -6.91
C THR A 61 5.75 19.58 -8.10
N GLY A 62 5.67 20.80 -8.63
CA GLY A 62 4.71 21.23 -9.67
C GLY A 62 4.89 20.63 -11.07
N TYR A 63 5.07 19.31 -11.18
CA TYR A 63 5.06 18.57 -12.43
C TYR A 63 3.65 18.06 -12.76
N LEU A 64 3.16 18.43 -13.94
CA LEU A 64 1.87 17.99 -14.49
C LEU A 64 1.93 16.53 -15.01
N GLY A 65 2.36 15.60 -14.15
CA GLY A 65 2.39 14.16 -14.43
C GLY A 65 3.17 13.34 -13.40
N MET A 66 2.67 12.13 -13.14
CA MET A 66 3.34 11.01 -12.42
C MET A 66 3.50 11.10 -10.89
N GLY A 67 2.83 12.00 -10.18
CA GLY A 67 2.56 11.78 -8.75
C GLY A 67 1.71 10.52 -8.52
N VAL A 68 1.88 9.83 -7.38
CA VAL A 68 1.16 8.58 -7.05
C VAL A 68 -0.27 8.89 -6.60
N ASN A 69 -1.08 9.35 -7.56
CA ASN A 69 -2.49 9.67 -7.32
C ASN A 69 -3.29 8.41 -6.89
N HIS A 70 -4.39 8.59 -6.17
CA HIS A 70 -5.23 7.53 -5.60
C HIS A 70 -5.55 6.37 -6.55
N ILE A 71 -5.70 6.64 -7.86
CA ILE A 71 -5.95 5.66 -8.92
C ILE A 71 -4.79 4.64 -9.06
N ILE A 72 -3.53 5.10 -8.94
CA ILE A 72 -2.33 4.26 -9.06
C ILE A 72 -2.19 3.38 -7.81
N LEU A 73 -2.27 4.00 -6.63
CA LEU A 73 -2.21 3.31 -5.34
C LEU A 73 -3.34 2.28 -5.22
N GLU A 74 -4.58 2.64 -5.55
CA GLU A 74 -5.70 1.69 -5.57
C GLU A 74 -5.44 0.53 -6.55
N LYS A 75 -4.87 0.79 -7.74
CA LYS A 75 -4.58 -0.29 -8.69
C LYS A 75 -3.60 -1.30 -8.10
N THR A 76 -2.52 -0.85 -7.45
CA THR A 76 -1.57 -1.76 -6.79
C THR A 76 -2.20 -2.48 -5.60
N ILE A 77 -3.01 -1.82 -4.77
CA ILE A 77 -3.79 -2.46 -3.70
C ILE A 77 -4.70 -3.56 -4.27
N ARG A 78 -5.47 -3.29 -5.34
CA ARG A 78 -6.36 -4.27 -5.99
C ARG A 78 -5.61 -5.48 -6.54
N GLN A 79 -4.39 -5.30 -7.07
CA GLN A 79 -3.57 -6.40 -7.56
C GLN A 79 -3.13 -7.31 -6.41
N ILE A 80 -2.59 -6.72 -5.32
CA ILE A 80 -2.17 -7.46 -4.13
C ILE A 80 -3.36 -8.18 -3.47
N GLU A 81 -4.51 -7.53 -3.33
CA GLU A 81 -5.74 -8.15 -2.83
C GLU A 81 -6.14 -9.42 -3.61
N GLU A 82 -6.01 -9.41 -4.95
CA GLU A 82 -6.31 -10.58 -5.79
C GLU A 82 -5.23 -11.68 -5.68
N GLU A 83 -3.97 -11.32 -5.46
CA GLU A 83 -2.89 -12.29 -5.23
C GLU A 83 -3.02 -12.95 -3.85
N LEU A 84 -3.30 -12.19 -2.79
CA LEU A 84 -3.53 -12.73 -1.45
C LEU A 84 -4.79 -13.62 -1.41
N LYS A 85 -5.86 -13.25 -2.13
CA LYS A 85 -7.05 -14.11 -2.32
C LYS A 85 -6.70 -15.43 -3.02
N ARG A 86 -5.79 -15.42 -4.00
CA ARG A 86 -5.32 -16.64 -4.69
C ARG A 86 -4.47 -17.50 -3.76
N ALA A 87 -3.45 -16.93 -3.10
CA ALA A 87 -2.58 -17.63 -2.17
C ALA A 87 -3.37 -18.34 -1.05
N ARG A 88 -4.39 -17.66 -0.50
CA ARG A 88 -5.30 -18.21 0.51
C ARG A 88 -6.27 -19.28 -0.01
N ARG A 89 -6.39 -19.49 -1.33
CA ARG A 89 -7.30 -20.48 -1.95
C ARG A 89 -6.63 -21.81 -2.31
N PHE A 90 -5.35 -21.97 -1.99
CA PHE A 90 -4.57 -23.20 -2.20
C PHE A 90 -4.28 -23.96 -0.89
N TRP A 91 -5.10 -23.71 0.14
CA TRP A 91 -5.09 -24.38 1.45
C TRP A 91 -6.53 -24.76 1.84
#